data_AF-C5LSA1-F1
#
_entry.id   AF-C5LSA1-F1
#
_cell.length_a   1.000
_cell.length_b   1.000
_cell.length_c   1.000
_cell.angle_alpha   90.00
_cell.angle_beta   90.00
_cell.angle_gamma   90.00
#
_symmetry.space_group_name_H-M   'P 1'
#
loop_
_entity.id
_entity.type
_entity.pdbx_description
1 polymer ?
#
loop_
_entity_poly.entity_id
_entity_poly.type
_entity_poly.pdbx_seq_one_letter_code
_entity_poly.pdbx_strand_id
1 'polypeptide(L)'
;MRTVQFQPQFSITFQAIEDNYYDYDGFVVIHGTDTMAYSASALSFMLANLGKPVVFTGSILPFGEPHSDARRNLIISILLAGLCSIPEVCIFFNERLLRGCRSVKVDSGSIAAFDSPNFPPLATLGVDIHFNEHLLLPPPKGRFHTHTEMESAILVVRLVPGFADLETLADTAVRGVVLLLYGTGNAPARKKNFVSWLKRLIDNGVAVIACSQCVRGT
;
A
#
# COMPACT_ATOMS: atom_id res chain seq x y z
N MET A 1 -1.48 -27.75 -7.38
CA MET A 1 -1.81 -26.34 -7.14
C MET A 1 -1.18 -25.97 -5.81
N ARG A 2 -0.01 -25.31 -5.81
CA ARG A 2 0.66 -24.93 -4.56
C ARG A 2 0.12 -23.55 -4.17
N THR A 3 -0.80 -23.52 -3.22
CA THR A 3 -1.27 -22.29 -2.60
C THR A 3 -0.08 -21.62 -1.93
N VAL A 4 0.31 -20.45 -2.42
CA VAL A 4 1.35 -19.64 -1.80
C VAL A 4 0.80 -19.17 -0.46
N GLN A 5 1.44 -19.57 0.64
CA GLN A 5 1.07 -19.12 1.98
C GLN A 5 1.40 -17.64 2.12
N PHE A 6 0.43 -16.87 2.60
CA PHE A 6 0.64 -15.49 3.03
C PHE A 6 1.81 -15.38 4.02
N GLN A 7 2.53 -14.27 3.98
CA GLN A 7 3.25 -13.81 5.16
C GLN A 7 2.23 -13.73 6.32
N PRO A 8 2.47 -14.37 7.49
CA PRO A 8 1.48 -14.55 8.55
C PRO A 8 0.78 -13.28 9.05
N GLN A 9 1.40 -12.12 8.81
CA GLN A 9 0.93 -10.81 9.27
C GLN A 9 -0.28 -10.26 8.48
N PHE A 10 -0.43 -10.57 7.18
CA PHE A 10 -1.55 -10.05 6.39
C PHE A 10 -2.80 -10.93 6.50
N SER A 11 -2.61 -12.24 6.64
CA SER A 11 -3.70 -13.21 6.69
C SER A 11 -4.66 -12.96 7.85
N ILE A 12 -4.13 -12.62 9.02
CA ILE A 12 -4.95 -12.39 10.22
C ILE A 12 -5.85 -11.16 10.04
N THR A 13 -5.30 -10.05 9.55
CA THR A 13 -6.06 -8.79 9.42
C THR A 13 -7.18 -8.91 8.38
N PHE A 14 -6.91 -9.45 7.19
CA PHE A 14 -7.97 -9.58 6.18
C PHE A 14 -9.03 -10.59 6.63
N GLN A 15 -8.65 -11.71 7.25
CA GLN A 15 -9.60 -12.73 7.72
C GLN A 15 -10.52 -12.14 8.79
N ALA A 16 -9.95 -11.36 9.73
CA ALA A 16 -10.75 -10.67 10.73
C ALA A 16 -11.76 -9.71 10.09
N ILE A 17 -11.38 -8.96 9.06
CA ILE A 17 -12.31 -8.08 8.34
C ILE A 17 -13.37 -8.90 7.59
N GLU A 18 -12.99 -9.97 6.91
CA GLU A 18 -13.91 -10.84 6.16
C GLU A 18 -14.95 -11.49 7.07
N ASP A 19 -14.50 -12.12 8.16
CA ASP A 19 -15.35 -12.84 9.11
C ASP A 19 -16.35 -11.91 9.81
N ASN A 20 -15.97 -10.64 10.00
CA ASN A 20 -16.77 -9.65 10.72
C ASN A 20 -17.41 -8.62 9.78
N TYR A 21 -17.33 -8.81 8.45
CA TYR A 21 -17.68 -7.76 7.49
C TYR A 21 -19.12 -7.27 7.63
N TYR A 22 -20.05 -8.16 7.96
CA TYR A 22 -21.48 -7.85 8.04
C TYR A 22 -21.93 -7.41 9.44
N ASP A 23 -21.09 -7.56 10.46
CA ASP A 23 -21.43 -7.26 11.86
C ASP A 23 -21.01 -5.85 12.29
N TYR A 24 -20.11 -5.19 11.55
CA TYR A 24 -19.57 -3.86 11.88
C TYR A 24 -19.69 -2.89 10.71
N ASP A 25 -19.84 -1.60 10.99
CA ASP A 25 -20.00 -0.54 9.97
C ASP A 25 -18.68 -0.06 9.37
N GLY A 26 -17.55 -0.35 10.02
CA GLY A 26 -16.22 0.04 9.60
C GLY A 26 -15.13 -0.61 10.45
N PHE A 27 -13.89 -0.52 10.00
CA PHE A 27 -12.75 -1.20 10.60
C PHE A 27 -11.60 -0.22 10.85
N VAL A 28 -11.00 -0.30 12.05
CA VAL A 28 -9.74 0.38 12.35
C VAL A 28 -8.66 -0.69 12.53
N VAL A 29 -7.58 -0.56 11.77
CA VAL A 29 -6.44 -1.48 11.83
C VAL A 29 -5.25 -0.76 12.47
N ILE A 30 -4.93 -1.13 13.70
CA ILE A 30 -3.71 -0.66 14.38
C ILE A 30 -2.52 -1.44 13.83
N HIS A 31 -1.53 -0.74 13.30
CA HIS A 31 -0.42 -1.36 12.58
C HIS A 31 0.91 -0.64 12.83
N GLY A 32 2.03 -1.38 12.80
CA GLY A 32 3.37 -0.80 12.83
C GLY A 32 3.66 0.04 11.59
N THR A 33 4.33 1.19 11.74
CA THR A 33 4.44 2.16 10.64
C THR A 33 5.34 1.69 9.49
N ASP A 34 6.33 0.83 9.75
CA ASP A 34 7.33 0.44 8.73
C ASP A 34 6.73 -0.26 7.50
N THR A 35 5.68 -1.06 7.69
CA THR A 35 5.04 -1.82 6.61
C THR A 35 3.58 -1.45 6.38
N MET A 36 3.05 -0.45 7.09
CA MET A 36 1.63 -0.05 7.00
C MET A 36 1.19 0.29 5.58
N ALA A 37 2.00 1.03 4.81
CA ALA A 37 1.70 1.37 3.43
C ALA A 37 1.57 0.13 2.54
N TYR A 38 2.39 -0.90 2.77
CA TYR A 38 2.31 -2.16 2.04
C TYR A 38 1.05 -2.94 2.42
N SER A 39 0.72 -3.01 3.72
CA SER A 39 -0.50 -3.66 4.21
C SER A 39 -1.77 -3.00 3.67
N ALA A 40 -1.85 -1.67 3.74
CA ALA A 40 -2.98 -0.91 3.24
C ALA A 40 -3.11 -1.05 1.71
N SER A 41 -1.99 -1.06 0.98
CA SER A 41 -1.99 -1.32 -0.46
C SER A 41 -2.49 -2.71 -0.79
N ALA A 42 -2.00 -3.75 -0.11
CA ALA A 42 -2.44 -5.13 -0.34
C ALA A 42 -3.96 -5.27 -0.08
N LEU A 43 -4.46 -4.79 1.06
CA LEU A 43 -5.89 -4.87 1.38
C LEU A 43 -6.76 -4.06 0.42
N SER A 44 -6.26 -2.96 -0.16
CA SER A 44 -6.99 -2.21 -1.20
C SER A 44 -7.33 -3.07 -2.42
N PHE A 45 -6.50 -4.07 -2.73
CA PHE A 45 -6.74 -5.00 -3.83
C PHE A 45 -7.43 -6.30 -3.38
N MET A 46 -7.18 -6.75 -2.14
CA MET A 46 -7.78 -7.96 -1.61
C MET A 46 -9.26 -7.80 -1.27
N LEU A 47 -9.68 -6.63 -0.76
CA LEU A 47 -11.04 -6.36 -0.32
C LEU A 47 -11.91 -5.86 -1.50
N ALA A 48 -12.36 -6.78 -2.35
CA ALA A 48 -13.14 -6.46 -3.51
C ALA A 48 -14.59 -6.06 -3.15
N ASN A 49 -15.12 -5.07 -3.87
CA ASN A 49 -16.43 -4.46 -3.57
C ASN A 49 -16.55 -3.99 -2.11
N LEU A 50 -15.46 -3.47 -1.54
CA LEU A 50 -15.47 -2.84 -0.22
C LEU A 50 -16.46 -1.66 -0.22
N GLY A 51 -17.37 -1.67 0.74
CA GLY A 51 -18.40 -0.63 0.92
C GLY A 51 -18.33 0.06 2.28
N LYS A 52 -17.30 -0.26 3.07
CA LYS A 52 -17.11 0.19 4.44
C LYS A 52 -15.69 0.74 4.61
N PRO A 53 -15.45 1.72 5.49
CA PRO A 53 -14.11 2.25 5.73
C PRO A 53 -13.23 1.21 6.42
N VAL A 54 -12.01 1.05 5.90
CA VAL A 54 -10.93 0.32 6.57
C VAL A 54 -9.77 1.29 6.80
N VAL A 55 -9.67 1.82 8.01
CA VAL A 55 -8.70 2.87 8.36
C VAL A 55 -7.51 2.26 9.08
N PHE A 56 -6.37 2.19 8.39
CA PHE A 56 -5.09 1.89 9.00
C PHE A 56 -4.60 3.10 9.80
N THR A 57 -4.06 2.84 10.98
CA THR A 57 -3.43 3.86 11.80
C THR A 57 -2.36 3.26 12.72
N GLY A 58 -1.62 4.11 13.39
CA GLY A 58 -0.56 3.73 14.32
C GLY A 58 0.01 4.97 15.00
N SER A 59 1.25 4.86 15.45
CA SER A 59 1.97 5.98 16.04
C SER A 59 3.47 5.87 15.84
N ILE A 60 4.16 7.00 15.94
CA ILE A 60 5.63 7.03 16.03
C ILE A 60 6.05 6.81 17.48
N LEU A 61 5.32 7.42 18.42
CA LEU A 61 5.59 7.28 19.84
C LEU A 61 4.68 6.23 20.49
N PRO A 62 5.17 5.43 21.46
CA PRO A 62 4.34 4.52 22.23
C PRO A 62 3.14 5.22 22.88
N PHE A 63 2.02 4.52 23.05
CA PHE A 63 0.77 5.10 23.58
C PHE A 63 0.89 5.71 24.99
N GLY A 64 1.83 5.18 25.80
CA GLY A 64 2.08 5.64 27.16
C GLY A 64 2.78 7.00 27.23
N GLU A 65 3.42 7.46 26.14
CA GLU A 65 4.17 8.71 26.15
C GLU A 65 3.24 9.93 26.20
N PRO A 66 3.51 10.94 27.06
CA PRO A 66 2.62 12.11 27.22
C PRO A 66 2.36 12.89 25.94
N HIS A 67 3.33 12.92 25.04
CA HIS A 67 3.30 13.63 23.77
C HIS A 67 3.08 12.70 22.57
N SER A 68 2.56 11.49 22.83
CA SER A 68 2.29 10.48 21.78
C SER A 68 1.19 10.92 20.82
N ASP A 69 1.43 10.68 19.54
CA ASP A 69 0.45 10.81 18.46
C ASP A 69 -0.61 9.68 18.48
N ALA A 70 -0.37 8.58 19.21
CA ALA A 70 -1.21 7.39 19.20
C ALA A 70 -2.66 7.64 19.61
N ARG A 71 -2.89 8.45 20.66
CA ARG A 71 -4.23 8.72 21.17
C ARG A 71 -5.07 9.46 20.13
N ARG A 72 -4.50 10.52 19.55
CA ARG A 72 -5.17 11.31 18.51
C ARG A 72 -5.43 10.45 17.28
N ASN A 73 -4.42 9.75 16.78
CA ASN A 73 -4.53 8.90 15.60
C ASN A 73 -5.62 7.85 15.76
N LEU A 74 -5.68 7.16 16.91
CA LEU A 74 -6.68 6.13 17.17
C LEU A 74 -8.10 6.70 17.27
N ILE A 75 -8.30 7.76 18.06
CA ILE A 75 -9.63 8.37 18.26
C ILE A 75 -10.20 8.84 16.92
N ILE A 76 -9.41 9.58 16.13
CA ILE A 76 -9.88 10.09 14.85
C ILE A 76 -10.11 8.96 13.85
N SER A 77 -9.28 7.91 13.85
CA SER A 77 -9.51 6.75 12.98
C SER A 77 -10.82 6.02 13.29
N ILE A 78 -11.19 5.91 14.58
CA ILE A 78 -12.49 5.35 14.99
C ILE A 78 -13.63 6.24 14.51
N LEU A 79 -13.51 7.56 14.65
CA LEU A 79 -14.52 8.50 14.14
C LEU A 79 -14.70 8.37 12.62
N LEU A 80 -13.60 8.31 11.87
CA LEU A 80 -13.62 8.12 10.41
C LEU A 80 -14.23 6.78 10.01
N ALA A 81 -13.98 5.71 10.77
CA ALA A 81 -14.55 4.40 10.50
C ALA A 81 -16.04 4.29 10.86
N GLY A 82 -16.49 5.01 11.90
CA GLY A 82 -17.88 4.91 12.39
C GLY A 82 -18.84 5.93 11.80
N LEU A 83 -18.36 7.08 11.33
CA LEU A 83 -19.23 8.21 10.95
C LEU A 83 -19.20 8.52 9.44
N CYS A 84 -18.30 7.92 8.68
CA CYS A 84 -18.07 8.30 7.29
C CYS A 84 -18.24 7.11 6.34
N SER A 85 -18.99 7.33 5.26
CA SER A 85 -19.18 6.34 4.20
C SER A 85 -18.03 6.39 3.19
N ILE A 86 -16.85 5.92 3.61
CA ILE A 86 -15.65 5.87 2.76
C ILE A 86 -15.44 4.41 2.34
N PRO A 87 -15.76 4.00 1.09
CA PRO A 87 -15.67 2.61 0.65
C PRO A 87 -14.23 2.24 0.25
N GLU A 88 -13.25 2.54 1.11
CA GLU A 88 -11.83 2.43 0.80
C GLU A 88 -10.99 1.94 1.97
N VAL A 89 -9.82 1.39 1.62
CA VAL A 89 -8.72 1.19 2.57
C VAL A 89 -7.90 2.47 2.61
N CYS A 90 -7.77 3.06 3.80
CA CYS A 90 -7.11 4.34 4.01
C CYS A 90 -6.00 4.23 5.07
N ILE A 91 -5.11 5.22 5.09
CA ILE A 91 -4.17 5.45 6.20
C ILE A 91 -4.52 6.81 6.82
N PHE A 92 -4.79 6.85 8.12
CA PHE A 92 -4.89 8.09 8.87
C PHE A 92 -3.62 8.35 9.68
N PHE A 93 -2.92 9.43 9.33
CA PHE A 93 -1.70 9.85 10.01
C PHE A 93 -1.50 11.37 9.85
N ASN A 94 -1.03 12.03 10.92
CA ASN A 94 -0.73 13.46 10.91
C ASN A 94 -1.83 14.31 10.27
N GLU A 95 -3.04 14.19 10.81
CA GLU A 95 -4.20 15.02 10.44
C GLU A 95 -4.66 14.83 8.98
N ARG A 96 -4.19 13.77 8.29
CA ARG A 96 -4.55 13.49 6.91
C ARG A 96 -5.06 12.06 6.77
N LEU A 97 -6.16 11.91 6.05
CA LEU A 97 -6.65 10.63 5.57
C LEU A 97 -6.14 10.41 4.13
N LEU A 98 -5.29 9.42 3.94
CA LEU A 98 -4.66 9.10 2.67
C LEU A 98 -5.27 7.83 2.09
N ARG A 99 -5.38 7.75 0.76
CA ARG A 99 -5.74 6.48 0.07
C ARG A 99 -4.61 5.47 0.30
N GLY A 100 -4.94 4.29 0.83
CA GLY A 100 -3.96 3.28 1.27
C GLY A 100 -2.96 2.92 0.19
N CYS A 101 -3.45 2.53 -1.00
CA CYS A 101 -2.63 2.17 -2.16
C CYS A 101 -1.90 3.34 -2.86
N ARG A 102 -2.02 4.58 -2.34
CA ARG A 102 -1.29 5.76 -2.82
C ARG A 102 -0.27 6.29 -1.81
N SER A 103 -0.24 5.71 -0.62
CA SER A 103 0.54 6.19 0.51
C SER A 103 1.92 5.55 0.56
N VAL A 104 2.90 6.29 1.06
CA VAL A 104 4.26 5.81 1.35
C VAL A 104 4.75 6.40 2.67
N LYS A 105 5.59 5.66 3.41
CA LYS A 105 6.31 6.21 4.57
C LYS A 105 7.48 7.04 4.06
N VAL A 106 7.48 8.34 4.36
CA VAL A 106 8.48 9.32 3.91
C VAL A 106 9.44 9.76 5.00
N ASP A 107 9.07 9.56 6.27
CA ASP A 107 9.88 9.94 7.42
C ASP A 107 9.82 8.84 8.50
N SER A 108 10.95 8.57 9.16
CA SER A 108 11.08 7.54 10.18
C SER A 108 10.93 8.05 11.62
N GLY A 109 11.01 9.37 11.85
CA GLY A 109 10.98 9.98 13.18
C GLY A 109 9.97 11.13 13.34
N SER A 110 9.49 11.71 12.26
CA SER A 110 8.46 12.75 12.28
C SER A 110 7.06 12.16 12.44
N ILE A 111 6.19 12.86 13.17
CA ILE A 111 4.75 12.56 13.19
C ILE A 111 4.14 12.64 11.79
N ALA A 112 4.68 13.45 10.88
CA ALA A 112 4.32 13.49 9.47
C ALA A 112 4.96 12.33 8.67
N ALA A 113 4.87 11.11 9.18
CA ALA A 113 5.59 9.94 8.68
C ALA A 113 5.12 9.44 7.31
N PHE A 114 3.85 9.68 6.95
CA PHE A 114 3.25 9.20 5.69
C PHE A 114 2.86 10.35 4.78
N ASP A 115 3.01 10.13 3.49
CA ASP A 115 2.55 11.04 2.45
C ASP A 115 1.96 10.29 1.25
N SER A 116 1.24 11.00 0.39
CA SER A 116 0.68 10.49 -0.86
C SER A 116 1.17 11.36 -2.02
N PRO A 117 2.39 11.15 -2.54
CA PRO A 117 3.07 12.13 -3.38
C PRO A 117 2.37 12.47 -4.70
N ASN A 118 1.58 11.52 -5.22
CA ASN A 118 0.93 11.57 -6.53
C ASN A 118 -0.61 11.53 -6.44
N PHE A 119 -1.18 11.64 -5.24
CA PHE A 119 -2.64 11.70 -5.05
C PHE A 119 -2.98 12.55 -3.81
N PRO A 120 -3.88 13.54 -3.89
CA PRO A 120 -4.21 14.36 -2.74
C PRO A 120 -4.82 13.55 -1.58
N PRO A 121 -4.76 14.03 -0.32
CA PRO A 121 -5.48 13.43 0.79
C PRO A 121 -6.98 13.31 0.50
N LEU A 122 -7.62 12.22 0.95
CA LEU A 122 -9.07 12.04 0.88
C LEU A 122 -9.79 12.95 1.88
N ALA A 123 -9.15 13.24 3.02
CA ALA A 123 -9.62 14.21 3.99
C ALA A 123 -8.47 14.83 4.77
N THR A 124 -8.71 16.02 5.32
CA THR A 124 -7.80 16.71 6.24
C THR A 124 -8.55 17.09 7.52
N LEU A 125 -7.93 16.86 8.67
CA LEU A 125 -8.43 17.26 9.97
C LEU A 125 -7.98 18.70 10.26
N GLY A 126 -8.94 19.61 10.41
CA GLY A 126 -8.76 20.95 10.96
C GLY A 126 -9.53 21.10 12.27
N VAL A 127 -10.26 22.21 12.42
CA VAL A 127 -11.30 22.32 13.46
C VAL A 127 -12.39 21.26 13.24
N ASP A 128 -12.77 21.08 11.98
CA ASP A 128 -13.65 20.01 11.49
C ASP A 128 -12.88 19.08 10.54
N ILE A 129 -13.47 17.94 10.19
CA ILE A 129 -12.94 17.03 9.17
C ILE A 129 -13.43 17.50 7.80
N HIS A 130 -12.50 17.85 6.90
CA HIS A 130 -12.82 18.27 5.54
C HIS A 130 -12.55 17.14 4.55
N PHE A 131 -13.60 16.62 3.91
CA PHE A 131 -13.52 15.57 2.90
C PHE A 131 -13.38 16.14 1.48
N ASN A 132 -12.49 15.55 0.70
CA ASN A 132 -12.41 15.74 -0.74
C ASN A 132 -13.31 14.72 -1.44
N GLU A 133 -14.63 14.90 -1.34
CA GLU A 133 -15.63 13.90 -1.80
C GLU A 133 -15.45 13.47 -3.25
N HIS A 134 -15.05 14.39 -4.13
CA HIS A 134 -14.78 14.13 -5.54
C HIS A 134 -13.60 13.17 -5.79
N LEU A 135 -12.77 12.89 -4.78
CA LEU A 135 -11.66 11.93 -4.85
C LEU A 135 -12.06 10.54 -4.36
N LEU A 136 -13.17 10.41 -3.62
CA LEU A 136 -13.61 9.14 -3.04
C LEU A 136 -14.07 8.17 -4.13
N LEU A 137 -13.84 6.87 -3.90
CA LEU A 137 -14.42 5.84 -4.75
C LEU A 137 -15.95 5.84 -4.61
N PRO A 138 -16.69 5.57 -5.70
CA PRO A 138 -18.13 5.41 -5.62
C PRO A 138 -18.47 4.15 -4.80
N PRO A 139 -19.69 4.07 -4.23
CA PRO A 139 -20.16 2.86 -3.57
C PRO A 139 -20.04 1.62 -4.48
N PRO A 140 -19.69 0.45 -3.92
CA PRO A 140 -19.50 -0.76 -4.71
C PRO A 140 -20.83 -1.21 -5.34
N LYS A 141 -20.74 -1.81 -6.53
CA LYS A 141 -21.92 -2.32 -7.27
C LYS A 141 -22.21 -3.79 -7.00
N GLY A 142 -21.33 -4.51 -6.30
CA GLY A 142 -21.41 -5.94 -6.07
C GLY A 142 -21.32 -6.30 -4.59
N ARG A 143 -21.48 -7.60 -4.29
CA ARG A 143 -21.25 -8.11 -2.95
C ARG A 143 -19.77 -8.08 -2.62
N PHE A 144 -19.48 -7.72 -1.38
CA PHE A 144 -18.15 -7.85 -0.80
C PHE A 144 -17.66 -9.29 -0.93
N HIS A 145 -16.39 -9.44 -1.31
CA HIS A 145 -15.67 -10.71 -1.34
C HIS A 145 -14.17 -10.42 -1.28
N THR A 146 -13.37 -11.44 -1.00
CA THR A 146 -11.92 -11.28 -0.90
C THR A 146 -11.18 -11.99 -2.03
N HIS A 147 -10.04 -11.41 -2.41
CA HIS A 147 -9.04 -12.07 -3.25
C HIS A 147 -7.86 -12.47 -2.37
N THR A 148 -7.71 -13.78 -2.14
CA THR A 148 -6.69 -14.33 -1.24
C THR A 148 -5.50 -14.94 -1.98
N GLU A 149 -5.59 -15.12 -3.29
CA GLU A 149 -4.49 -15.62 -4.10
C GLU A 149 -3.52 -14.48 -4.45
N MET A 150 -2.44 -14.35 -3.67
CA MET A 150 -1.39 -13.35 -3.89
C MET A 150 -0.06 -14.05 -4.21
N GLU A 151 0.65 -13.53 -5.21
CA GLU A 151 1.99 -13.99 -5.56
C GLU A 151 3.04 -13.29 -4.70
N SER A 152 3.95 -14.06 -4.10
CA SER A 152 5.02 -13.55 -3.24
C SER A 152 6.42 -13.72 -3.83
N ALA A 153 6.58 -14.52 -4.89
CA ALA A 153 7.83 -14.70 -5.61
C ALA A 153 8.11 -13.49 -6.51
N ILE A 154 8.29 -12.32 -5.88
CA ILE A 154 8.49 -11.04 -6.55
C ILE A 154 9.90 -10.52 -6.26
N LEU A 155 10.56 -10.02 -7.29
CA LEU A 155 11.85 -9.34 -7.18
C LEU A 155 11.68 -7.83 -7.37
N VAL A 156 12.20 -7.02 -6.45
CA VAL A 156 12.23 -5.56 -6.60
C VAL A 156 13.67 -5.13 -6.89
N VAL A 157 13.92 -4.56 -8.06
CA VAL A 157 15.26 -4.12 -8.49
C VAL A 157 15.29 -2.60 -8.60
N ARG A 158 16.05 -1.96 -7.71
CA ARG A 158 16.37 -0.54 -7.83
C ARG A 158 17.62 -0.35 -8.68
N LEU A 159 17.48 0.27 -9.85
CA LEU A 159 18.62 0.54 -10.71
C LEU A 159 19.51 1.64 -10.11
N VAL A 160 20.82 1.46 -10.17
CA VAL A 160 21.81 2.51 -9.86
C VAL A 160 22.85 2.57 -10.97
N PRO A 161 23.41 3.74 -11.32
CA PRO A 161 24.43 3.82 -12.35
C PRO A 161 25.57 2.82 -12.08
N GLY A 162 25.90 1.99 -13.07
CA GLY A 162 26.93 0.96 -12.92
C GLY A 162 26.49 -0.34 -12.24
N PHE A 163 25.19 -0.60 -12.05
CA PHE A 163 24.69 -1.88 -11.51
C PHE A 163 25.30 -3.09 -12.23
N ALA A 164 25.49 -4.21 -11.52
CA ALA A 164 26.06 -5.44 -12.07
C ALA A 164 25.20 -6.04 -13.20
N ASP A 165 25.69 -7.08 -13.88
CA ASP A 165 24.81 -7.81 -14.81
C ASP A 165 23.69 -8.50 -14.00
N LEU A 166 22.44 -8.32 -14.43
CA LEU A 166 21.26 -8.91 -13.78
C LEU A 166 20.94 -10.29 -14.33
N GLU A 167 21.68 -10.76 -15.34
CA GLU A 167 21.41 -12.04 -16.00
C GLU A 167 21.33 -13.21 -15.00
N THR A 168 22.18 -13.18 -13.97
CA THR A 168 22.23 -14.17 -12.88
C THR A 168 20.99 -14.18 -11.98
N LEU A 169 20.19 -13.11 -11.99
CA LEU A 169 18.95 -13.04 -11.22
C LEU A 169 17.79 -13.77 -11.92
N ALA A 170 17.90 -14.08 -13.22
CA ALA A 170 16.83 -14.73 -13.98
C ALA A 170 16.62 -16.21 -13.62
N ASP A 171 17.60 -16.87 -13.00
CA ASP A 171 17.48 -18.27 -12.58
C ASP A 171 16.70 -18.42 -11.26
N THR A 172 16.19 -17.31 -10.72
CA THR A 172 15.31 -17.32 -9.57
C THR A 172 13.89 -17.71 -9.99
N ALA A 173 13.18 -18.46 -9.14
CA ALA A 173 11.79 -18.86 -9.36
C ALA A 173 10.79 -17.69 -9.19
N VAL A 174 11.11 -16.53 -9.75
CA VAL A 174 10.30 -15.31 -9.67
C VAL A 174 9.15 -15.35 -10.65
N ARG A 175 8.04 -14.77 -10.23
CA ARG A 175 6.79 -14.67 -10.97
C ARG A 175 6.41 -13.21 -11.27
N GLY A 176 7.05 -12.27 -10.58
CA GLY A 176 6.99 -10.84 -10.91
C GLY A 176 8.31 -10.12 -10.65
N VAL A 177 8.58 -9.05 -11.41
CA VAL A 177 9.69 -8.12 -11.21
C VAL A 177 9.18 -6.68 -11.21
N VAL A 178 9.52 -5.91 -10.18
CA VAL A 178 9.32 -4.46 -10.13
C VAL A 178 10.67 -3.76 -10.34
N LEU A 179 10.80 -3.04 -11.45
CA LEU A 179 11.98 -2.27 -11.79
C LEU A 179 11.80 -0.82 -11.40
N LEU A 180 12.63 -0.32 -10.48
CA LEU A 180 12.67 1.10 -10.16
C LEU A 180 13.70 1.78 -11.07
N LEU A 181 13.20 2.53 -12.05
CA LEU A 181 13.92 3.21 -13.12
C LEU A 181 14.24 4.68 -12.78
N TYR A 182 15.07 5.33 -13.58
CA TYR A 182 15.47 6.72 -13.35
C TYR A 182 14.42 7.71 -13.87
N GLY A 183 14.18 8.80 -13.12
CA GLY A 183 13.38 9.93 -13.60
C GLY A 183 12.03 9.50 -14.16
N THR A 184 11.78 9.82 -15.43
CA THR A 184 10.54 9.51 -16.15
C THR A 184 10.45 8.07 -16.69
N GLY A 185 11.19 7.12 -16.11
CA GLY A 185 11.19 5.71 -16.55
C GLY A 185 12.38 5.30 -17.43
N ASN A 186 13.51 6.00 -17.32
CA ASN A 186 14.70 5.69 -18.12
C ASN A 186 15.53 4.54 -17.54
N ALA A 187 16.04 3.69 -18.42
CA ALA A 187 16.96 2.59 -18.09
C ALA A 187 18.11 2.55 -19.11
N PRO A 188 19.31 2.03 -18.75
CA PRO A 188 20.44 1.98 -19.67
C PRO A 188 20.28 0.83 -20.67
N ALA A 189 19.47 1.04 -21.71
CA ALA A 189 19.16 0.04 -22.74
C ALA A 189 20.41 -0.50 -23.48
N ARG A 190 21.50 0.27 -23.52
CA ARG A 190 22.79 -0.13 -24.12
C ARG A 190 23.67 -0.98 -23.19
N LYS A 191 23.29 -1.14 -21.92
CA LYS A 191 24.02 -2.03 -21.00
C LYS A 191 23.91 -3.45 -21.52
N LYS A 192 25.06 -4.13 -21.60
CA LYS A 192 25.15 -5.54 -21.99
C LYS A 192 24.14 -6.37 -21.19
N ASN A 193 23.45 -7.28 -21.89
CA ASN A 193 22.49 -8.26 -21.36
C ASN A 193 21.22 -7.73 -20.69
N PHE A 194 21.05 -6.41 -20.49
CA PHE A 194 19.89 -5.88 -19.77
C PHE A 194 18.56 -6.11 -20.52
N VAL A 195 18.53 -5.77 -21.81
CA VAL A 195 17.31 -5.94 -22.63
C VAL A 195 17.01 -7.41 -22.90
N SER A 196 18.03 -8.25 -23.11
CA SER A 196 17.85 -9.68 -23.30
C SER A 196 17.36 -10.37 -22.02
N TRP A 197 17.85 -9.96 -20.86
CA TRP A 197 17.34 -10.41 -19.57
C TRP A 197 15.85 -10.08 -19.38
N LEU A 198 15.45 -8.84 -19.66
CA LEU A 198 14.05 -8.42 -19.64
C LEU A 198 13.18 -9.25 -20.58
N LYS A 199 13.64 -9.43 -21.82
CA LYS A 199 12.94 -10.24 -22.82
C LYS A 199 12.74 -11.68 -22.32
N ARG A 200 13.79 -12.30 -21.78
CA ARG A 200 13.71 -13.66 -21.23
C ARG A 200 12.69 -13.79 -20.10
N LEU A 201 12.62 -12.81 -19.20
CA LEU A 201 11.61 -12.81 -18.13
C LEU A 201 10.18 -12.79 -18.71
N ILE A 202 9.93 -11.88 -19.66
CA ILE A 202 8.62 -11.72 -20.30
C ILE A 202 8.25 -12.98 -21.09
N ASP A 203 9.18 -13.53 -21.86
CA ASP A 203 8.98 -14.75 -22.66
C ASP A 203 8.67 -15.97 -21.76
N ASN A 204 9.16 -15.98 -20.51
CA ASN A 204 8.86 -16.99 -19.50
C ASN A 204 7.58 -16.71 -18.69
N GLY A 205 6.80 -15.69 -19.06
CA GLY A 205 5.54 -15.34 -18.39
C GLY A 205 5.70 -14.64 -17.04
N VAL A 206 6.88 -14.08 -16.75
CA VAL A 206 7.11 -13.25 -15.55
C VAL A 206 6.53 -11.86 -15.78
N ALA A 207 5.69 -11.38 -14.87
CA ALA A 207 5.16 -10.02 -14.95
C ALA A 207 6.26 -8.99 -14.66
N VAL A 208 6.52 -8.05 -15.57
CA VAL A 208 7.52 -6.99 -15.38
C VAL A 208 6.83 -5.63 -15.30
N ILE A 209 6.99 -4.95 -14.17
CA ILE A 209 6.44 -3.61 -13.92
C ILE A 209 7.59 -2.61 -13.81
N ALA A 210 7.49 -1.50 -14.53
CA ALA A 210 8.42 -0.39 -14.44
C ALA A 210 7.81 0.74 -13.61
N CYS A 211 8.55 1.22 -12.60
CA CYS A 211 8.19 2.36 -11.77
C CYS A 211 9.34 3.37 -11.73
N SER A 212 9.04 4.64 -11.50
CA SER A 212 10.07 5.62 -11.19
C SER A 212 10.64 5.41 -9.79
N GLN A 213 11.94 5.68 -9.60
CA GLN A 213 12.55 5.87 -8.28
C GLN A 213 12.21 7.22 -7.64
N CYS A 214 11.70 8.18 -8.42
CA CYS A 214 11.32 9.49 -7.93
C CYS A 214 10.06 9.37 -7.06
N VAL A 215 10.07 10.07 -5.92
CA VAL A 215 8.94 10.08 -4.97
C VAL A 215 7.66 10.63 -5.61
N ARG A 216 7.80 11.65 -6.46
CA ARG A 216 6.71 12.26 -7.23
C ARG A 216 6.96 12.08 -8.73
N GLY A 217 5.92 11.78 -9.49
CA GLY A 217 5.99 11.55 -10.94
C GLY A 217 4.77 10.79 -11.47
N THR A 218 4.87 10.30 -12.70
CA THR A 218 3.87 9.51 -13.40
C THR A 218 4.40 8.15 -13.79
#